data_AF-A0A0N8KIG3-F1
#
_entry.id   AF-A0A0N8KIG3-F1
#
_cell.length_a   1.000
_cell.length_b   1.000
_cell.length_c   1.000
_cell.angle_alpha   90.00
_cell.angle_beta   90.00
_cell.angle_gamma   90.00
#
_symmetry.space_group_name_H-M   'P 1'
#
loop_
_entity.id
_entity.type
_entity.pdbx_description
1 polymer ?
#
loop_
_entity_poly.entity_id
_entity_poly.type
_entity_poly.pdbx_seq_one_letter_code
_entity_poly.pdbx_strand_id
1 'polypeptide(L)'
;MRRALGAALALGLSMAGAAGHGETSRTLLDFDELDGWAADTHAEAIDTFLETCTDLDAPDWSALCAFAQTEGGNDPRRFFELFFRPVLIEDGRPALFTGYFEPELEGSRVPTPRFRVPLYRTPPELSGNAPWLTRQEIFTSGVLDGRGLEIAWVDDPVDLFFLQVQGSGRIRLRDGSVIRVGYGGSNGHPYRSIGQELVRRGVYEPHQVSAQVIRNWVRRNPEAGRDLLFHNPSYVFFREVNEVPAERGPLGAMNRSVTPLRTVAVDPAHVPLGAPVWIEKDGAEPMRRLMIAQDTGSAIKGAQRADIFFGTGSEAGRRAGRLPARSGPHGRAAADPARLCDAAGGAAMSRRRLRPEELALWREVARTARPLDPERPKTPPDHRVPETTPKPSRRPRPLDGTARIDPFRVGQKAQDRAAHDIAPSLSEKVAGDPLRMDRKTHRRMKRGRLEPEARIDLHGMRADEAQAALQSFLLTAHAEGRRLVLVITGKGRRGEDDGPIPRRPGVLRHQLPHWLSMPPLSPIVLQLREAHLKHGGGGAFY
;
A
#
# COMPACT_ATOMS: atom_id res chain seq x y z
N MET A 1 66.63 -21.77 27.29
CA MET A 1 65.78 -22.81 26.63
C MET A 1 64.34 -22.56 27.05
N ARG A 2 63.54 -21.92 26.18
CA ARG A 2 62.40 -22.48 25.44
C ARG A 2 61.08 -22.60 26.23
N ARG A 3 60.03 -21.98 25.64
CA ARG A 3 58.56 -22.14 25.78
C ARG A 3 57.92 -21.23 26.86
N ALA A 4 57.21 -20.15 26.54
CA ALA A 4 56.03 -19.96 25.70
C ALA A 4 54.78 -20.68 26.23
N LEU A 5 53.93 -19.95 26.97
CA LEU A 5 52.50 -20.22 27.11
C LEU A 5 51.75 -18.90 26.91
N GLY A 6 51.06 -18.79 25.78
CA GLY A 6 50.10 -17.72 25.51
C GLY A 6 48.78 -18.03 26.20
N ALA A 7 48.26 -17.05 26.92
CA ALA A 7 46.91 -17.07 27.47
C ALA A 7 45.91 -16.75 26.35
N ALA A 8 45.03 -17.70 26.05
CA ALA A 8 43.91 -17.54 25.13
C ALA A 8 42.81 -16.71 25.80
N LEU A 9 42.58 -15.49 25.29
CA LEU A 9 41.39 -14.70 25.61
C LEU A 9 40.24 -15.20 24.71
N ALA A 10 39.26 -15.86 25.30
CA ALA A 10 38.02 -16.21 24.63
C ALA A 10 37.16 -14.94 24.46
N LEU A 11 37.19 -14.32 23.27
CA LEU A 11 36.16 -13.35 22.89
C LEU A 11 34.89 -14.13 22.52
N GLY A 12 33.88 -14.07 23.39
CA GLY A 12 32.52 -14.42 23.05
C GLY A 12 31.98 -13.41 22.04
N LEU A 13 31.83 -13.83 20.77
CA LEU A 13 31.05 -13.09 19.79
C LEU A 13 29.56 -13.25 20.14
N SER A 14 28.98 -12.23 20.74
CA SER A 14 27.53 -12.04 20.75
C SER A 14 27.07 -11.84 19.31
N MET A 15 26.49 -12.89 18.72
CA MET A 15 25.76 -12.82 17.45
C MET A 15 24.53 -11.93 17.65
N ALA A 16 24.67 -10.65 17.31
CA ALA A 16 23.52 -9.80 17.02
C ALA A 16 22.88 -10.32 15.74
N GLY A 17 21.81 -11.11 15.88
CA GLY A 17 21.00 -11.56 14.76
C GLY A 17 20.40 -10.35 14.05
N ALA A 18 20.88 -10.08 12.83
CA ALA A 18 20.22 -9.18 11.91
C ALA A 18 18.85 -9.78 11.56
N ALA A 19 17.76 -9.14 11.98
CA ALA A 19 16.42 -9.50 11.58
C ALA A 19 16.29 -9.28 10.06
N GLY A 20 16.38 -10.38 9.31
CA GLY A 20 16.09 -10.40 7.88
C GLY A 20 14.64 -10.01 7.64
N HIS A 21 14.39 -9.26 6.56
CA HIS A 21 13.02 -9.04 6.09
C HIS A 21 12.42 -10.39 5.68
N GLY A 22 11.43 -10.86 6.44
CA GLY A 22 10.74 -12.11 6.16
C GLY A 22 9.94 -12.01 4.86
N GLU A 23 9.88 -13.12 4.12
CA GLU A 23 8.94 -13.28 3.01
C GLU A 23 7.52 -13.11 3.55
N THR A 24 6.68 -12.31 2.86
CA THR A 24 5.30 -12.09 3.31
C THR A 24 4.51 -13.39 3.22
N SER A 25 4.13 -13.96 4.37
CA SER A 25 3.29 -15.15 4.45
C SER A 25 1.81 -14.76 4.45
N ARG A 26 0.97 -15.66 3.92
CA ARG A 26 -0.50 -15.55 3.98
C ARG A 26 -1.05 -16.87 4.46
N THR A 27 -1.70 -16.86 5.62
CA THR A 27 -2.32 -18.03 6.23
C THR A 27 -3.83 -17.85 6.21
N LEU A 28 -4.53 -18.82 5.64
CA LEU A 28 -6.00 -18.84 5.70
C LEU A 28 -6.40 -19.31 7.09
N LEU A 29 -7.32 -18.58 7.71
CA LEU A 29 -7.89 -18.93 9.00
C LEU A 29 -9.39 -19.24 8.84
N ASP A 30 -9.91 -19.98 9.79
CA ASP A 30 -11.34 -20.13 10.02
C ASP A 30 -11.82 -19.09 11.06
N PHE A 31 -13.13 -18.78 11.07
CA PHE A 31 -13.68 -17.72 11.96
C PHE A 31 -13.66 -18.09 13.45
N ASP A 32 -13.55 -19.37 13.78
CA ASP A 32 -13.39 -19.86 15.16
C ASP A 32 -11.96 -19.70 15.68
N GLU A 33 -10.98 -19.49 14.79
CA GLU A 33 -9.61 -19.12 15.14
C GLU A 33 -9.44 -17.63 15.48
N LEU A 34 -10.49 -16.82 15.25
CA LEU A 34 -10.51 -15.39 15.58
C LEU A 34 -11.03 -15.17 17.00
N ASP A 35 -10.17 -14.68 17.88
CA ASP A 35 -10.44 -14.55 19.32
C ASP A 35 -11.55 -13.53 19.58
N GLY A 36 -12.69 -13.98 20.08
CA GLY A 36 -13.82 -13.12 20.39
C GLY A 36 -14.66 -12.70 19.17
N TRP A 37 -14.48 -13.34 18.00
CA TRP A 37 -15.28 -13.08 16.79
C TRP A 37 -16.77 -13.04 17.09
N ALA A 38 -17.31 -14.10 17.69
CA ALA A 38 -18.73 -14.23 17.98
C ALA A 38 -19.30 -13.13 18.90
N ALA A 39 -18.45 -12.42 19.66
CA ALA A 39 -18.86 -11.40 20.62
C ALA A 39 -18.83 -9.96 20.05
N ASP A 40 -18.33 -9.74 18.83
CA ASP A 40 -18.33 -8.41 18.22
C ASP A 40 -19.74 -7.96 17.77
N THR A 41 -19.96 -6.64 17.79
CA THR A 41 -21.16 -5.98 17.27
C THR A 41 -21.09 -5.87 15.74
N HIS A 42 -21.31 -6.97 15.03
CA HIS A 42 -21.20 -7.04 13.56
C HIS A 42 -22.16 -6.08 12.82
N ALA A 43 -23.26 -5.67 13.46
CA ALA A 43 -24.16 -4.64 12.92
C ALA A 43 -23.44 -3.30 12.68
N GLU A 44 -22.60 -2.85 13.62
CA GLU A 44 -21.81 -1.62 13.43
C GLU A 44 -20.76 -1.78 12.32
N ALA A 45 -20.22 -3.00 12.15
CA ALA A 45 -19.25 -3.30 11.11
C ALA A 45 -19.90 -3.31 9.72
N ILE A 46 -21.11 -3.88 9.58
CA ILE A 46 -21.80 -3.90 8.29
C ILE A 46 -22.27 -2.51 7.89
N ASP A 47 -22.76 -1.69 8.83
CA ASP A 47 -23.13 -0.30 8.54
C ASP A 47 -21.93 0.48 7.97
N THR A 48 -20.75 0.31 8.58
CA THR A 48 -19.50 0.93 8.11
C THR A 48 -19.06 0.36 6.76
N PHE A 49 -19.22 -0.94 6.54
CA PHE A 49 -18.89 -1.60 5.27
C PHE A 49 -19.77 -1.07 4.12
N LEU A 50 -21.07 -0.92 4.36
CA LEU A 50 -22.03 -0.41 3.39
C LEU A 50 -21.70 1.02 2.92
N GLU A 51 -21.09 1.85 3.76
CA GLU A 51 -20.62 3.18 3.35
C GLU A 51 -19.53 3.11 2.25
N THR A 52 -18.76 2.02 2.20
CA THR A 52 -17.69 1.82 1.19
C THR A 52 -18.17 1.23 -0.13
N CYS A 53 -19.33 0.57 -0.12
CA CYS A 53 -19.84 -0.20 -1.24
C CYS A 53 -20.02 0.59 -2.55
N THR A 54 -20.15 1.91 -2.45
CA THR A 54 -20.31 2.78 -3.61
C THR A 54 -19.00 3.12 -4.34
N ASP A 55 -17.85 2.81 -3.74
CA ASP A 55 -16.52 3.01 -4.35
C ASP A 55 -15.85 1.67 -4.74
N LEU A 56 -16.55 0.55 -4.52
CA LEU A 56 -16.08 -0.79 -4.84
C LEU A 56 -16.59 -1.21 -6.22
N ASP A 57 -15.83 -0.82 -7.25
CA ASP A 57 -16.27 -0.89 -8.65
C ASP A 57 -16.01 -2.25 -9.36
N ALA A 58 -15.38 -3.22 -8.69
CA ALA A 58 -15.18 -4.52 -9.33
C ALA A 58 -16.54 -5.24 -9.46
N PRO A 59 -16.80 -5.96 -10.58
CA PRO A 59 -18.12 -6.56 -10.88
C PRO A 59 -18.68 -7.41 -9.74
N ASP A 60 -17.76 -8.06 -9.05
CA ASP A 60 -17.97 -8.96 -7.95
C ASP A 60 -18.43 -8.25 -6.65
N TRP A 61 -17.99 -7.01 -6.43
CA TRP A 61 -18.41 -6.21 -5.28
C TRP A 61 -19.82 -5.68 -5.44
N SER A 62 -20.26 -5.37 -6.66
CA SER A 62 -21.61 -4.83 -6.89
C SER A 62 -22.70 -5.78 -6.43
N ALA A 63 -22.57 -7.08 -6.73
CA ALA A 63 -23.52 -8.10 -6.29
C ALA A 63 -23.47 -8.33 -4.77
N LEU A 64 -22.26 -8.37 -4.20
CA LEU A 64 -22.07 -8.54 -2.76
C LEU A 64 -22.61 -7.36 -1.97
N CYS A 65 -22.38 -6.14 -2.43
CA CYS A 65 -22.88 -4.92 -1.82
C CYS A 65 -24.40 -4.78 -1.93
N ALA A 66 -25.00 -5.19 -3.05
CA ALA A 66 -26.45 -5.27 -3.16
C ALA A 66 -27.05 -6.26 -2.14
N PHE A 67 -26.43 -7.43 -1.98
CA PHE A 67 -26.85 -8.42 -0.98
C PHE A 67 -26.64 -7.91 0.46
N ALA A 68 -25.52 -7.25 0.72
CA ALA A 68 -25.23 -6.65 2.03
C ALA A 68 -26.30 -5.65 2.45
N GLN A 69 -26.79 -4.83 1.51
CA GLN A 69 -27.84 -3.82 1.76
C GLN A 69 -29.20 -4.42 2.07
N THR A 70 -29.54 -5.58 1.52
CA THR A 70 -30.87 -6.19 1.70
C THR A 70 -30.89 -7.22 2.82
N GLU A 71 -30.02 -8.23 2.72
CA GLU A 71 -30.03 -9.40 3.60
C GLU A 71 -28.90 -9.36 4.62
N GLY A 72 -27.78 -8.71 4.30
CA GLY A 72 -26.65 -8.59 5.21
C GLY A 72 -27.01 -7.89 6.52
N GLY A 73 -27.92 -6.90 6.48
CA GLY A 73 -28.38 -6.21 7.69
C GLY A 73 -29.18 -7.09 8.67
N ASN A 74 -29.79 -8.19 8.20
CA ASN A 74 -30.60 -9.08 9.04
C ASN A 74 -29.74 -10.00 9.91
N ASP A 75 -28.65 -10.53 9.35
CA ASP A 75 -27.64 -11.31 10.07
C ASP A 75 -26.22 -10.90 9.63
N PRO A 76 -25.70 -9.79 10.19
CA PRO A 76 -24.42 -9.23 9.78
C PRO A 76 -23.24 -10.18 10.00
N ARG A 77 -23.27 -10.95 11.09
CA ARG A 77 -22.22 -11.94 11.37
C ARG A 77 -22.22 -13.01 10.29
N ARG A 78 -23.39 -13.56 9.98
CA ARG A 78 -23.51 -14.61 8.96
C ARG A 78 -23.12 -14.10 7.57
N PHE A 79 -23.42 -12.85 7.26
CA PHE A 79 -22.96 -12.20 6.04
C PHE A 79 -21.43 -12.27 5.92
N PHE A 80 -20.70 -11.80 6.94
CA PHE A 80 -19.23 -11.86 6.90
C PHE A 80 -18.71 -13.31 6.81
N GLU A 81 -19.33 -14.24 7.54
CA GLU A 81 -18.95 -15.67 7.52
C GLU A 81 -19.18 -16.36 6.17
N LEU A 82 -20.18 -15.91 5.39
CA LEU A 82 -20.53 -16.51 4.10
C LEU A 82 -19.69 -15.97 2.94
N PHE A 83 -19.37 -14.68 2.99
CA PHE A 83 -18.80 -13.98 1.83
C PHE A 83 -17.32 -13.64 1.96
N PHE A 84 -16.75 -13.74 3.16
CA PHE A 84 -15.34 -13.43 3.41
C PHE A 84 -14.61 -14.63 4.01
N ARG A 85 -13.30 -14.66 3.80
CA ARG A 85 -12.41 -15.63 4.41
C ARG A 85 -11.28 -14.92 5.15
N PRO A 86 -11.12 -15.11 6.46
CA PRO A 86 -10.03 -14.48 7.21
C PRO A 86 -8.65 -14.91 6.66
N VAL A 87 -7.79 -13.93 6.37
CA VAL A 87 -6.40 -14.16 5.96
C VAL A 87 -5.46 -13.42 6.90
N LEU A 88 -4.58 -14.17 7.56
CA LEU A 88 -3.48 -13.61 8.34
C LEU A 88 -2.30 -13.32 7.42
N ILE A 89 -1.87 -12.05 7.34
CA ILE A 89 -0.78 -11.60 6.47
C ILE A 89 0.40 -11.17 7.35
N GLU A 90 1.53 -11.86 7.29
CA GLU A 90 2.69 -11.56 8.15
C GLU A 90 3.94 -11.25 7.30
N ASP A 91 4.79 -10.34 7.77
CA ASP A 91 6.04 -9.94 7.09
C ASP A 91 7.27 -10.11 8.02
N GLY A 92 7.11 -10.91 9.08
CA GLY A 92 8.12 -11.13 10.11
C GLY A 92 8.27 -9.98 11.11
N ARG A 93 7.52 -8.88 10.98
CA ARG A 93 7.47 -7.81 11.97
C ARG A 93 6.32 -8.04 12.95
N PRO A 94 6.49 -7.67 14.24
CA PRO A 94 5.39 -7.75 15.19
C PRO A 94 4.27 -6.79 14.79
N ALA A 95 3.04 -7.15 15.10
CA ALA A 95 1.91 -6.25 14.91
C ALA A 95 2.10 -4.95 15.70
N LEU A 96 1.78 -3.83 15.04
CA LEU A 96 1.81 -2.51 15.64
C LEU A 96 0.52 -1.76 15.31
N PHE A 97 -0.31 -1.61 16.34
CA PHE A 97 -1.50 -0.80 16.30
C PHE A 97 -1.21 0.56 16.92
N THR A 98 -1.62 1.62 16.23
CA THR A 98 -1.65 2.98 16.77
C THR A 98 -3.07 3.50 16.75
N GLY A 99 -3.31 4.70 17.29
CA GLY A 99 -4.59 5.38 17.16
C GLY A 99 -4.43 6.77 16.55
N TYR A 100 -5.41 7.16 15.75
CA TYR A 100 -5.60 8.52 15.24
C TYR A 100 -7.03 9.02 15.54
N PHE A 101 -7.26 10.32 15.39
CA PHE A 101 -8.53 10.95 15.74
C PHE A 101 -8.75 12.24 14.93
N GLU A 102 -9.99 12.71 14.88
CA GLU A 102 -10.33 14.01 14.27
C GLU A 102 -10.27 15.10 15.35
N PRO A 103 -9.28 16.02 15.32
CA PRO A 103 -9.20 17.11 16.30
C PRO A 103 -10.34 18.11 16.11
N GLU A 104 -10.85 18.61 17.23
CA GLU A 104 -11.81 19.72 17.27
C GLU A 104 -11.15 20.93 17.95
N LEU A 105 -11.16 22.06 17.25
CA LEU A 105 -10.58 23.34 17.67
C LEU A 105 -11.70 24.37 17.81
N GLU A 106 -11.47 25.40 18.62
CA GLU A 106 -12.32 26.59 18.63
C GLU A 106 -11.76 27.63 17.64
N GLY A 107 -12.65 28.34 16.93
CA GLY A 107 -12.23 29.32 15.96
C GLY A 107 -13.24 30.41 15.63
N SER A 108 -12.84 31.28 14.71
CA SER A 108 -13.67 32.34 14.13
C SER A 108 -13.39 32.51 12.64
N ARG A 109 -14.41 32.91 11.87
CA ARG A 109 -14.26 33.32 10.46
C ARG A 109 -13.62 34.69 10.30
N VAL A 110 -13.36 35.41 11.39
CA VAL A 110 -12.67 36.70 11.38
C VAL A 110 -11.59 36.71 12.46
N PRO A 111 -10.46 37.38 12.23
CA PRO A 111 -9.43 37.51 13.25
C PRO A 111 -9.96 38.29 14.46
N THR A 112 -9.64 37.83 15.66
CA THR A 112 -9.99 38.50 16.93
C THR A 112 -8.81 38.44 17.89
N PRO A 113 -8.82 39.19 19.02
CA PRO A 113 -7.77 39.06 20.03
C PRO A 113 -7.62 37.64 20.60
N ARG A 114 -8.64 36.79 20.53
CA ARG A 114 -8.54 35.38 20.91
C ARG A 114 -8.08 34.51 19.75
N PHE A 115 -8.73 34.63 18.60
CA PHE A 115 -8.49 33.82 17.41
C PHE A 115 -7.55 34.57 16.46
N ARG A 116 -6.25 34.29 16.59
CA ARG A 116 -5.18 35.02 15.88
C ARG A 116 -4.41 34.17 14.88
N VAL A 117 -4.51 32.85 14.97
CA VAL A 117 -3.70 31.95 14.15
C VAL A 117 -4.49 31.54 12.91
N PRO A 118 -4.11 31.99 11.71
CA PRO A 118 -4.86 31.68 10.49
C PRO A 118 -4.65 30.23 10.06
N LEU A 119 -5.74 29.59 9.64
CA LEU A 119 -5.76 28.31 8.95
C LEU A 119 -6.01 28.58 7.45
N TYR A 120 -5.10 28.14 6.59
CA TYR A 120 -5.09 28.54 5.17
C TYR A 120 -5.57 27.46 4.21
N ARG A 121 -6.21 27.91 3.13
CA ARG A 121 -6.39 27.18 1.87
C ARG A 121 -5.08 27.03 1.13
N THR A 122 -5.03 26.07 0.22
CA THR A 122 -3.89 25.84 -0.66
C THR A 122 -3.66 27.05 -1.58
N PRO A 123 -2.46 27.66 -1.57
CA PRO A 123 -2.12 28.72 -2.51
C PRO A 123 -2.13 28.21 -3.96
N PRO A 124 -2.58 29.00 -4.95
CA PRO A 124 -2.63 28.57 -6.35
C PRO A 124 -1.25 28.28 -6.97
N GLU A 125 -0.22 28.97 -6.50
CA GLU A 125 1.19 28.75 -6.91
C GLU A 125 1.79 27.47 -6.31
N LEU A 126 1.07 26.78 -5.42
CA LEU A 126 1.44 25.46 -4.94
C LEU A 126 1.20 24.42 -6.05
N SER A 127 1.94 24.53 -7.14
CA SER A 127 1.82 23.69 -8.33
C SER A 127 3.21 23.17 -8.73
N GLY A 128 3.52 21.93 -8.33
CA GLY A 128 4.76 21.25 -8.71
C GLY A 128 5.24 20.21 -7.70
N ASN A 129 6.25 19.41 -8.10
CA ASN A 129 6.89 18.39 -7.26
C ASN A 129 8.08 18.93 -6.43
N ALA A 130 8.34 20.23 -6.46
CA ALA A 130 9.40 20.87 -5.68
C ALA A 130 8.87 21.37 -4.32
N PRO A 131 9.63 21.25 -3.23
CA PRO A 131 9.26 21.85 -1.96
C PRO A 131 9.09 23.36 -2.10
N TRP A 132 7.99 23.89 -1.56
CA TRP A 132 7.73 25.34 -1.50
C TRP A 132 8.44 25.94 -0.26
N LEU A 133 7.89 27.03 0.29
CA LEU A 133 8.37 27.63 1.53
C LEU A 133 8.18 26.68 2.71
N THR A 134 9.19 26.63 3.58
CA THR A 134 9.14 25.94 4.87
C THR A 134 8.09 26.57 5.79
N ARG A 135 7.63 25.83 6.79
CA ARG A 135 6.75 26.35 7.85
C ARG A 135 7.27 27.65 8.46
N GLN A 136 8.57 27.75 8.71
CA GLN A 136 9.19 28.95 9.26
C GLN A 136 9.02 30.14 8.30
N GLU A 137 9.42 29.95 7.03
CA GLU A 137 9.31 31.01 6.02
C GLU A 137 7.86 31.45 5.81
N ILE A 138 6.90 30.52 5.76
CA ILE A 138 5.47 30.83 5.67
C ILE A 138 5.04 31.72 6.84
N PHE A 139 5.47 31.40 8.07
CA PHE A 139 5.07 32.11 9.27
C PHE A 139 5.76 33.47 9.44
N THR A 140 6.98 33.64 8.96
CA THR A 140 7.78 34.87 9.18
C THR A 140 7.76 35.85 8.03
N SER A 141 7.43 35.40 6.81
CA SER A 141 7.49 36.27 5.61
C SER A 141 6.23 37.07 5.34
N GLY A 142 5.08 36.67 5.91
CA GLY A 142 3.77 37.24 5.56
C GLY A 142 3.30 36.92 4.14
N VAL A 143 3.90 35.94 3.46
CA VAL A 143 3.60 35.58 2.05
C VAL A 143 2.14 35.19 1.79
N LEU A 144 1.39 34.83 2.84
CA LEU A 144 -0.02 34.45 2.77
C LEU A 144 -0.96 35.60 3.18
N ASP A 145 -0.44 36.69 3.74
CA ASP A 145 -1.24 37.75 4.35
C ASP A 145 -2.00 38.56 3.30
N GLY A 146 -3.29 38.83 3.57
CA GLY A 146 -4.12 39.68 2.72
C GLY A 146 -4.52 39.03 1.38
N ARG A 147 -4.28 37.74 1.21
CA ARG A 147 -4.58 37.00 -0.03
C ARG A 147 -5.96 36.35 -0.04
N GLY A 148 -6.71 36.44 1.07
CA GLY A 148 -8.03 35.81 1.20
C GLY A 148 -7.98 34.29 1.21
N LEU A 149 -6.83 33.71 1.59
CA LEU A 149 -6.63 32.27 1.67
C LEU A 149 -7.06 31.71 3.03
N GLU A 150 -7.39 32.55 4.01
CA GLU A 150 -7.82 32.15 5.34
C GLU A 150 -9.20 31.48 5.29
N ILE A 151 -9.31 30.32 5.93
CA ILE A 151 -10.58 29.61 6.16
C ILE A 151 -11.19 30.10 7.48
N ALA A 152 -10.36 30.12 8.52
CA ALA A 152 -10.72 30.54 9.87
C ALA A 152 -9.44 30.91 10.65
N TRP A 153 -9.63 31.52 11.82
CA TRP A 153 -8.60 31.78 12.81
C TRP A 153 -8.86 30.93 14.03
N VAL A 154 -7.82 30.29 14.56
CA VAL A 154 -7.85 29.49 15.80
C VAL A 154 -7.06 30.18 16.91
N ASP A 155 -7.24 29.72 18.14
CA ASP A 155 -6.67 30.36 19.34
C ASP A 155 -5.28 29.84 19.75
N ASP A 156 -4.89 28.66 19.27
CA ASP A 156 -3.62 28.02 19.65
C ASP A 156 -2.82 27.50 18.43
N PRO A 157 -1.55 27.92 18.24
CA PRO A 157 -0.73 27.49 17.12
C PRO A 157 -0.27 26.02 17.22
N VAL A 158 -0.23 25.45 18.43
CA VAL A 158 0.05 24.03 18.65
C VAL A 158 -1.14 23.18 18.22
N ASP A 159 -2.36 23.65 18.49
CA ASP A 159 -3.56 22.95 18.06
C ASP A 159 -3.69 22.96 16.53
N LEU A 160 -3.38 24.11 15.90
CA LEU A 160 -3.24 24.17 14.44
C LEU A 160 -2.14 23.22 13.93
N PHE A 161 -1.01 23.14 14.61
CA PHE A 161 0.07 22.22 14.25
C PHE A 161 -0.41 20.77 14.28
N PHE A 162 -1.09 20.34 15.35
CA PHE A 162 -1.60 18.98 15.45
C PHE A 162 -2.71 18.70 14.43
N LEU A 163 -3.57 19.68 14.16
CA LEU A 163 -4.55 19.61 13.07
C LEU A 163 -3.86 19.37 11.72
N GLN A 164 -2.74 20.03 11.44
CA GLN A 164 -1.93 19.79 10.24
C GLN A 164 -1.29 18.41 10.19
N VAL A 165 -0.85 17.89 11.35
CA VAL A 165 -0.30 16.52 11.43
C VAL A 165 -1.39 15.47 11.17
N GLN A 166 -2.61 15.69 11.66
CA GLN A 166 -3.76 14.79 11.41
C GLN A 166 -4.31 14.95 9.98
N GLY A 167 -4.19 16.13 9.37
CA GLY A 167 -4.62 16.41 8.00
C GLY A 167 -6.12 16.70 7.84
N SER A 168 -6.93 16.49 8.87
CA SER A 168 -8.36 16.84 8.90
C SER A 168 -8.81 17.22 10.32
N GLY A 169 -9.92 17.93 10.43
CA GLY A 169 -10.49 18.31 11.73
C GLY A 169 -11.73 19.19 11.64
N ARG A 170 -12.18 19.66 12.79
CA ARG A 170 -13.33 20.55 12.95
C ARG A 170 -12.95 21.83 13.65
N ILE A 171 -13.56 22.93 13.23
CA ILE A 171 -13.45 24.24 13.86
C ILE A 171 -14.85 24.63 14.34
N ARG A 172 -15.06 24.56 15.66
CA ARG A 172 -16.28 25.00 16.31
C ARG A 172 -16.27 26.52 16.43
N LEU A 173 -17.22 27.17 15.78
CA LEU A 173 -17.43 28.60 15.82
C LEU A 173 -18.24 28.99 17.07
N ARG A 174 -18.17 30.27 17.44
CA ARG A 174 -18.85 30.77 18.65
C ARG A 174 -20.38 30.73 18.57
N ASP A 175 -20.93 30.75 17.36
CA ASP A 175 -22.38 30.65 17.12
C ASP A 175 -22.88 29.19 17.18
N GLY A 176 -21.99 28.23 17.46
CA GLY A 176 -22.29 26.80 17.52
C GLY A 176 -22.16 26.09 16.18
N SER A 177 -21.98 26.82 15.07
CA SER A 177 -21.71 26.21 13.76
C SER A 177 -20.32 25.61 13.72
N VAL A 178 -20.12 24.63 12.82
CA VAL A 178 -18.86 23.89 12.69
C VAL A 178 -18.36 23.99 11.25
N ILE A 179 -17.10 24.37 11.09
CA ILE A 179 -16.38 24.25 9.82
C ILE A 179 -15.60 22.95 9.85
N ARG A 180 -15.91 22.01 8.95
CA ARG A 180 -15.06 20.85 8.73
C ARG A 180 -13.97 21.19 7.72
N VAL A 181 -12.74 20.81 8.05
CA VAL A 181 -11.58 20.98 7.19
C VAL A 181 -10.95 19.63 6.86
N GLY A 182 -10.62 19.43 5.60
CA GLY A 182 -9.88 18.28 5.11
C GLY A 182 -8.58 18.70 4.43
N TYR A 183 -7.71 17.74 4.15
CA TYR A 183 -6.44 17.98 3.48
C TYR A 183 -6.65 18.66 2.12
N GLY A 184 -5.97 19.79 1.92
CA GLY A 184 -6.00 20.57 0.68
C GLY A 184 -4.68 20.56 -0.08
N GLY A 185 -3.58 20.15 0.55
CA GLY A 185 -2.23 20.16 -0.04
C GLY A 185 -1.14 20.32 1.03
N SER A 186 0.12 20.20 0.63
CA SER A 186 1.27 20.41 1.52
C SER A 186 2.42 21.09 0.79
N ASN A 187 3.31 21.74 1.54
CA ASN A 187 4.48 22.42 0.99
C ASN A 187 5.62 21.49 0.51
N GLY A 188 5.41 20.17 0.49
CA GLY A 188 6.38 19.19 -0.02
C GLY A 188 7.60 18.92 0.87
N HIS A 189 7.74 19.59 2.02
CA HIS A 189 8.85 19.34 2.96
C HIS A 189 8.60 18.10 3.83
N PRO A 190 9.65 17.35 4.20
CA PRO A 190 9.51 16.17 5.06
C PRO A 190 9.07 16.55 6.47
N TYR A 191 8.22 15.73 7.07
CA TYR A 191 7.83 15.87 8.47
C TYR A 191 9.03 15.64 9.39
N ARG A 192 9.18 16.49 10.42
CA ARG A 192 10.11 16.27 11.54
C ARG A 192 9.36 16.32 12.86
N SER A 193 9.62 15.35 13.74
CA SER A 193 8.89 15.22 15.01
C SER A 193 9.38 16.24 16.04
N ILE A 194 8.50 17.17 16.42
CA ILE A 194 8.75 18.12 17.51
C ILE A 194 8.83 17.44 18.89
N GLY A 195 8.20 16.28 19.03
CA GLY A 195 8.28 15.48 20.25
C GLY A 195 9.67 14.88 20.43
N GLN A 196 10.21 14.26 19.38
CA GLN A 196 11.59 13.75 19.38
C GLN A 196 12.61 14.87 19.52
N GLU A 197 12.33 16.06 18.98
CA GLU A 197 13.18 17.23 19.16
C GLU A 197 13.25 17.69 20.63
N LEU A 198 12.14 17.65 21.38
CA LEU A 198 12.14 17.93 22.82
C LEU A 198 12.97 16.90 23.61
N VAL A 199 12.91 15.63 23.22
CA VAL A 199 13.74 14.56 23.80
C VAL A 199 15.21 14.79 23.49
N ARG A 200 15.54 15.08 22.22
CA ARG A 200 16.90 15.35 21.77
C ARG A 200 17.52 16.54 22.50
N ARG A 201 16.71 17.55 22.84
CA ARG A 201 17.12 18.72 23.64
C ARG A 201 17.25 18.43 25.15
N GLY A 202 16.89 17.24 25.61
CA GLY A 202 16.91 16.87 27.03
C GLY A 202 15.81 17.53 27.87
N VAL A 203 14.73 18.02 27.24
CA VAL A 203 13.63 18.71 27.95
C VAL A 203 12.66 17.70 28.57
N TYR A 204 12.43 16.58 27.89
CA TYR A 204 11.54 15.50 28.34
C TYR A 204 12.12 14.14 27.95
N GLU A 205 11.73 13.11 28.70
CA GLU A 205 11.97 11.72 28.32
C GLU A 205 10.93 11.25 27.28
N PRO A 206 11.24 10.24 26.44
CA PRO A 206 10.34 9.76 25.39
C PRO A 206 8.91 9.44 25.86
N HIS A 207 8.77 8.88 27.07
CA HIS A 207 7.49 8.48 27.65
C HIS A 207 6.68 9.67 28.22
N GLN A 208 7.32 10.82 28.42
CA GLN A 208 6.66 12.02 28.96
C GLN A 208 6.07 12.89 27.84
N VAL A 209 6.52 12.72 26.60
CA VAL A 209 6.10 13.56 25.48
C VAL A 209 4.70 13.15 25.01
N SER A 210 3.75 14.06 25.17
CA SER A 210 2.40 13.96 24.64
C SER A 210 1.97 15.29 24.01
N ALA A 211 0.92 15.28 23.18
CA ALA A 211 0.39 16.50 22.58
C ALA A 211 0.03 17.56 23.63
N GLN A 212 -0.56 17.15 24.76
CA GLN A 212 -0.91 18.04 25.87
C GLN A 212 0.34 18.60 26.56
N VAL A 213 1.38 17.78 26.75
CA VAL A 213 2.65 18.23 27.34
C VAL A 213 3.35 19.24 26.43
N ILE A 214 3.37 18.99 25.12
CA ILE A 214 3.89 19.91 24.11
C ILE A 214 3.11 21.23 24.14
N ARG A 215 1.78 21.18 24.11
CA ARG A 215 0.90 22.35 24.22
C ARG A 215 1.23 23.19 25.47
N ASN A 216 1.29 22.53 26.63
CA ASN A 216 1.62 23.20 27.90
C ASN A 216 3.04 23.77 27.93
N TRP A 217 3.99 23.12 27.25
CA TRP A 217 5.37 23.60 27.19
C TRP A 217 5.51 24.82 26.28
N VAL A 218 4.92 24.79 25.08
CA VAL A 218 4.92 25.91 24.12
C VAL A 218 4.22 27.14 24.72
N ARG A 219 3.08 26.97 25.40
CA ARG A 219 2.38 28.07 26.09
C ARG A 219 3.23 28.73 27.17
N ARG A 220 4.06 27.96 27.89
CA ARG A 220 4.96 28.48 28.94
C ARG A 220 6.25 29.08 28.38
N ASN A 221 6.62 28.74 27.15
CA ASN A 221 7.86 29.16 26.51
C ASN A 221 7.56 29.69 25.10
N PRO A 222 6.98 30.89 24.95
CA PRO A 222 6.45 31.35 23.66
C PRO A 222 7.51 31.46 22.55
N GLU A 223 8.70 31.97 22.86
CA GLU A 223 9.78 32.10 21.87
C GLU A 223 10.37 30.74 21.50
N ALA A 224 10.85 29.98 22.49
CA ALA A 224 11.41 28.63 22.25
C ALA A 224 10.37 27.63 21.71
N GLY A 225 9.09 27.85 22.05
CA GLY A 225 7.94 27.11 21.56
C GLY A 225 7.69 27.36 20.09
N ARG A 226 7.81 28.61 19.63
CA ARG A 226 7.77 28.95 18.21
C ARG A 226 8.90 28.26 17.45
N ASP A 227 10.13 28.33 17.97
CA ASP A 227 11.29 27.68 17.35
C ASP A 227 11.17 26.16 17.32
N LEU A 228 10.51 25.57 18.33
CA LEU A 228 10.17 24.16 18.33
C LEU A 228 9.22 23.81 17.18
N LEU A 229 8.15 24.60 16.97
CA LEU A 229 7.22 24.34 15.86
C LEU A 229 7.93 24.46 14.50
N PHE A 230 8.88 25.38 14.35
CA PHE A 230 9.69 25.56 13.14
C PHE A 230 10.67 24.42 12.86
N HIS A 231 10.97 23.58 13.85
CA HIS A 231 11.77 22.36 13.61
C HIS A 231 11.14 21.46 12.54
N ASN A 232 9.81 21.46 12.42
CA ASN A 232 9.09 20.76 11.36
C ASN A 232 8.90 21.67 10.13
N PRO A 233 9.66 21.50 9.03
CA PRO A 233 9.51 22.33 7.85
C PRO A 233 8.21 22.06 7.08
N SER A 234 7.55 20.91 7.33
CA SER A 234 6.30 20.53 6.69
C SER A 234 5.14 21.44 7.13
N TYR A 235 4.34 21.89 6.15
CA TYR A 235 3.15 22.70 6.34
C TYR A 235 2.00 22.12 5.49
N VAL A 236 0.84 21.92 6.12
CA VAL A 236 -0.37 21.39 5.48
C VAL A 236 -1.40 22.50 5.34
N PHE A 237 -1.98 22.58 4.15
CA PHE A 237 -3.09 23.45 3.78
C PHE A 237 -4.39 22.65 3.76
N PHE A 238 -5.52 23.36 3.86
CA PHE A 238 -6.82 22.74 4.02
C PHE A 238 -7.82 23.16 2.96
N ARG A 239 -8.92 22.42 2.88
CA ARG A 239 -10.13 22.78 2.16
C ARG A 239 -11.34 22.63 3.08
N GLU A 240 -12.35 23.47 2.91
CA GLU A 240 -13.64 23.28 3.59
C GLU A 240 -14.34 22.04 3.01
N VAL A 241 -14.91 21.22 3.88
CA VAL A 241 -15.66 20.01 3.50
C VAL A 241 -17.13 20.24 3.88
N ASN A 242 -17.94 20.59 2.89
CA ASN A 242 -19.35 20.97 3.09
C ASN A 242 -20.33 19.83 2.80
N GLU A 243 -19.86 18.73 2.21
CA GLU A 243 -20.69 17.64 1.68
C GLU A 243 -21.06 16.60 2.75
N VAL A 244 -20.47 16.68 3.94
CA VAL A 244 -20.67 15.73 5.03
C VAL A 244 -21.26 16.45 6.24
N PRO A 245 -22.40 15.98 6.77
CA PRO A 245 -22.95 16.51 8.01
C PRO A 245 -21.93 16.52 9.16
N ALA A 246 -22.05 17.51 10.04
CA ALA A 246 -21.07 17.75 11.11
C ALA A 246 -21.00 16.59 12.12
N GLU A 247 -22.06 15.83 12.29
CA GLU A 247 -22.13 14.68 13.20
C GLU A 247 -21.35 13.45 12.72
N ARG A 248 -21.13 13.30 11.40
CA ARG A 248 -20.36 12.18 10.82
C ARG A 248 -18.85 12.41 10.90
N GLY A 249 -18.04 11.35 10.81
CA GLY A 249 -16.57 11.46 10.84
C GLY A 249 -15.96 12.18 9.63
N PRO A 250 -14.64 12.42 9.63
CA PRO A 250 -13.96 13.02 8.48
C PRO A 250 -14.01 12.09 7.26
N LEU A 251 -13.73 12.63 6.08
CA LEU A 251 -13.57 11.83 4.87
C LEU A 251 -12.20 11.13 4.90
N GLY A 252 -12.19 9.80 4.87
CA GLY A 252 -10.97 8.99 4.75
C GLY A 252 -10.45 8.92 3.30
N ALA A 253 -9.43 8.10 3.06
CA ALA A 253 -8.84 7.89 1.73
C ALA A 253 -9.85 7.45 0.64
N MET A 254 -10.95 6.79 1.02
CA MET A 254 -12.04 6.41 0.10
C MET A 254 -13.03 7.55 -0.19
N ASN A 255 -12.80 8.77 0.33
CA ASN A 255 -13.75 9.88 0.25
C ASN A 255 -15.12 9.55 0.88
N ARG A 256 -15.11 8.70 1.91
CA ARG A 256 -16.26 8.34 2.75
C ARG A 256 -16.02 8.72 4.20
N SER A 257 -17.10 8.96 4.93
CA SER A 257 -17.02 9.22 6.37
C SER A 257 -16.38 8.02 7.06
N VAL A 258 -15.42 8.28 7.94
CA VAL A 258 -14.88 7.24 8.81
C VAL A 258 -15.72 7.11 10.09
N THR A 259 -15.80 5.91 10.63
CA THR A 259 -16.62 5.56 11.79
C THR A 259 -15.72 5.24 12.98
N PRO A 260 -15.92 5.90 14.15
CA PRO A 260 -15.13 5.66 15.35
C PRO A 260 -15.09 4.17 15.72
N LEU A 261 -13.88 3.64 15.94
CA LEU A 261 -13.61 2.25 16.27
C LEU A 261 -14.11 1.22 15.25
N ARG A 262 -14.56 1.62 14.07
CA ARG A 262 -14.94 0.74 12.95
C ARG A 262 -14.15 1.04 11.68
N THR A 263 -13.35 2.09 11.68
CA THR A 263 -12.40 2.40 10.61
C THR A 263 -10.96 2.17 11.05
N VAL A 264 -10.17 1.64 10.13
CA VAL A 264 -8.72 1.49 10.28
C VAL A 264 -8.00 2.04 9.05
N ALA A 265 -6.91 2.75 9.28
CA ALA A 265 -5.93 3.08 8.26
C ALA A 265 -4.94 1.93 8.09
N VAL A 266 -4.73 1.49 6.86
CA VAL A 266 -3.88 0.33 6.51
C VAL A 266 -2.85 0.69 5.44
N ASP A 267 -1.97 -0.27 5.11
CA ASP A 267 -1.12 -0.19 3.93
C ASP A 267 -1.79 -0.89 2.73
N PRO A 268 -2.23 -0.16 1.69
CA PRO A 268 -2.91 -0.73 0.52
C PRO A 268 -2.10 -1.76 -0.25
N ALA A 269 -0.78 -1.80 -0.08
CA ALA A 269 0.08 -2.83 -0.66
C ALA A 269 -0.20 -4.23 -0.08
N HIS A 270 -0.79 -4.31 1.11
CA HIS A 270 -1.09 -5.55 1.82
C HIS A 270 -2.59 -5.78 2.01
N VAL A 271 -3.34 -4.73 2.37
CA VAL A 271 -4.78 -4.79 2.65
C VAL A 271 -5.51 -3.82 1.73
N PRO A 272 -6.36 -4.27 0.80
CA PRO A 272 -7.06 -3.37 -0.10
C PRO A 272 -8.07 -2.49 0.67
N LEU A 273 -8.30 -1.28 0.17
CA LEU A 273 -9.31 -0.39 0.74
C LEU A 273 -10.72 -0.97 0.54
N GLY A 274 -11.58 -0.77 1.54
CA GLY A 274 -12.91 -1.37 1.66
C GLY A 274 -12.91 -2.77 2.27
N ALA A 275 -11.75 -3.41 2.45
CA ALA A 275 -11.68 -4.74 3.06
C ALA A 275 -12.08 -4.73 4.54
N PRO A 276 -12.84 -5.73 5.01
CA PRO A 276 -12.97 -6.02 6.44
C PRO A 276 -11.64 -6.51 7.03
N VAL A 277 -11.31 -5.98 8.20
CA VAL A 277 -10.08 -6.25 8.97
C VAL A 277 -10.45 -6.57 10.40
N TRP A 278 -10.14 -7.79 10.84
CA TRP A 278 -10.27 -8.19 12.23
C TRP A 278 -9.04 -7.75 13.02
N ILE A 279 -9.24 -6.98 14.08
CA ILE A 279 -8.18 -6.48 14.95
C ILE A 279 -8.19 -7.24 16.27
N GLU A 280 -7.09 -7.93 16.55
CA GLU A 280 -6.78 -8.53 17.85
C GLU A 280 -5.66 -7.76 18.50
N LYS A 281 -6.00 -7.02 19.57
CA LYS A 281 -5.04 -6.22 20.31
C LYS A 281 -5.20 -6.46 21.81
N ASP A 282 -4.10 -6.76 22.47
CA ASP A 282 -4.05 -6.87 23.93
C ASP A 282 -3.56 -5.58 24.60
N GLY A 283 -3.32 -5.64 25.92
CA GLY A 283 -2.79 -4.54 26.72
C GLY A 283 -3.86 -3.78 27.51
N ALA A 284 -3.59 -2.52 27.83
CA ALA A 284 -4.42 -1.72 28.75
C ALA A 284 -5.85 -1.45 28.22
N GLU A 285 -6.01 -1.34 26.90
CA GLU A 285 -7.32 -1.29 26.22
C GLU A 285 -7.36 -2.46 25.23
N PRO A 286 -7.73 -3.68 25.66
CA PRO A 286 -7.83 -4.83 24.76
C PRO A 286 -8.96 -4.61 23.76
N MET A 287 -8.79 -5.14 22.55
CA MET A 287 -9.71 -4.96 21.43
C MET A 287 -9.77 -6.24 20.61
N ARG A 288 -11.01 -6.67 20.33
CA ARG A 288 -11.39 -7.74 19.40
C ARG A 288 -12.53 -7.18 18.57
N ARG A 289 -12.23 -6.74 17.34
CA ARG A 289 -13.19 -5.94 16.58
C ARG A 289 -13.00 -6.03 15.08
N LEU A 290 -14.10 -6.21 14.36
CA LEU A 290 -14.15 -6.07 12.91
C LEU A 290 -14.23 -4.59 12.54
N MET A 291 -13.26 -4.15 11.75
CA MET A 291 -13.15 -2.80 11.22
C MET A 291 -13.06 -2.84 9.69
N ILE A 292 -13.24 -1.70 9.04
CA ILE A 292 -13.17 -1.56 7.59
C ILE A 292 -11.97 -0.69 7.23
N ALA A 293 -11.17 -1.14 6.28
CA ALA A 293 -10.02 -0.42 5.75
C ALA A 293 -10.46 0.75 4.86
N GLN A 294 -10.91 1.87 5.45
CA GLN A 294 -11.41 3.03 4.70
C GLN A 294 -10.36 4.13 4.51
N ASP A 295 -9.18 3.97 5.11
CA ASP A 295 -8.19 5.04 5.20
C ASP A 295 -6.75 4.53 5.00
N THR A 296 -5.83 5.46 4.78
CA THR A 296 -4.39 5.17 4.60
C THR A 296 -3.56 6.24 5.30
N GLY A 297 -2.31 5.91 5.62
CA GLY A 297 -1.36 6.90 6.12
C GLY A 297 0.05 6.69 5.58
N SER A 298 0.77 7.78 5.38
CA SER A 298 2.17 7.74 4.92
C SER A 298 3.09 6.98 5.89
N ALA A 299 2.79 7.06 7.20
CA ALA A 299 3.49 6.33 8.26
C ALA A 299 2.95 4.91 8.51
N ILE A 300 1.89 4.50 7.80
CA ILE A 300 1.25 3.20 7.97
C ILE A 300 1.76 2.28 6.84
N LYS A 301 2.79 1.51 7.18
CA LYS A 301 3.50 0.62 6.25
C LYS A 301 3.78 -0.76 6.85
N GLY A 302 3.54 -1.80 6.06
CA GLY A 302 3.75 -3.21 6.44
C GLY A 302 2.45 -4.00 6.62
N ALA A 303 2.59 -5.33 6.70
CA ALA A 303 1.45 -6.26 6.70
C ALA A 303 0.64 -6.25 8.01
N GLN A 304 1.34 -6.15 9.15
CA GLN A 304 0.75 -6.13 10.49
C GLN A 304 0.76 -4.71 11.08
N ARG A 305 0.41 -3.71 10.27
CA ARG A 305 0.38 -2.28 10.65
C ARG A 305 -1.01 -1.69 10.41
N ALA A 306 -1.59 -1.14 11.46
CA ALA A 306 -2.89 -0.49 11.40
C ALA A 306 -2.96 0.73 12.33
N ASP A 307 -3.66 1.78 11.91
CA ASP A 307 -3.99 2.94 12.73
C ASP A 307 -5.49 3.01 12.95
N ILE A 308 -5.94 2.94 14.20
CA ILE A 308 -7.36 2.83 14.54
C ILE A 308 -7.96 4.22 14.73
N PHE A 309 -9.10 4.50 14.11
CA PHE A 309 -9.78 5.77 14.28
C PHE A 309 -10.56 5.80 15.61
N PHE A 310 -10.22 6.71 16.53
CA PHE A 310 -10.87 6.82 17.84
C PHE A 310 -12.11 7.72 17.88
N GLY A 311 -12.38 8.44 16.80
CA GLY A 311 -13.45 9.42 16.73
C GLY A 311 -12.96 10.86 16.81
N THR A 312 -13.85 11.76 17.24
CA THR A 312 -13.62 13.20 17.19
C THR A 312 -13.43 13.80 18.59
N GLY A 313 -12.56 14.79 18.68
CA GLY A 313 -12.40 15.63 19.87
C GLY A 313 -11.35 15.14 20.87
N SER A 314 -11.29 15.81 22.02
CA SER A 314 -10.19 15.67 22.99
C SER A 314 -10.15 14.31 23.70
N GLU A 315 -11.30 13.67 23.92
CA GLU A 315 -11.35 12.31 24.49
C GLU A 315 -10.77 11.28 23.52
N ALA A 316 -11.19 11.33 22.26
CA ALA A 316 -10.65 10.48 21.20
C ALA A 316 -9.13 10.65 21.09
N GLY A 317 -8.63 11.90 21.12
CA GLY A 317 -7.20 12.19 21.10
C GLY A 317 -6.43 11.64 22.32
N ARG A 318 -7.01 11.69 23.52
CA ARG A 318 -6.40 11.09 24.72
C ARG A 318 -6.30 9.57 24.62
N ARG A 319 -7.32 8.91 24.08
CA ARG A 319 -7.32 7.45 23.88
C ARG A 319 -6.35 7.03 22.78
N ALA A 320 -6.38 7.72 21.63
CA ALA A 320 -5.44 7.53 20.52
C ALA A 320 -3.97 7.67 20.96
N GLY A 321 -3.65 8.66 21.80
CA GLY A 321 -2.29 8.89 22.30
C GLY A 321 -1.74 7.84 23.28
N ARG A 322 -2.59 6.99 23.86
CA ARG A 322 -2.17 5.91 24.80
C ARG A 322 -1.76 4.62 24.10
N LEU A 323 -1.88 4.57 22.77
CA LEU A 323 -1.88 3.32 22.01
C LEU A 323 -0.59 2.86 21.33
N PRO A 324 0.63 3.38 21.54
CA PRO A 324 1.79 2.62 21.09
C PRO A 324 1.96 1.39 21.98
N ALA A 325 1.16 0.36 21.70
CA ALA A 325 1.26 -0.96 22.27
C ALA A 325 1.83 -1.86 21.18
N ARG A 326 3.06 -2.33 21.38
CA ARG A 326 3.44 -3.60 20.75
C ARG A 326 2.38 -4.59 21.19
N SER A 327 1.67 -5.18 20.24
CA SER A 327 0.76 -6.25 20.58
C SER A 327 1.60 -7.32 21.30
N GLY A 328 1.04 -7.92 22.36
CA GLY A 328 1.64 -9.10 22.94
C GLY A 328 1.80 -10.20 21.88
N PRO A 329 2.35 -11.37 22.23
CA PRO A 329 2.60 -12.46 21.28
C PRO A 329 1.35 -12.95 20.49
N HIS A 330 0.15 -12.45 20.81
CA HIS A 330 -1.13 -12.83 20.20
C HIS A 330 -1.83 -11.74 19.40
N GLY A 331 -1.35 -10.49 19.38
CA GLY A 331 -2.07 -9.47 18.62
C GLY A 331 -1.82 -9.56 17.12
N ARG A 332 -2.91 -9.69 16.35
CA ARG A 332 -2.91 -10.00 14.92
C ARG A 332 -3.96 -9.15 14.23
N ALA A 333 -3.65 -8.70 13.02
CA ALA A 333 -4.63 -8.23 12.07
C ALA A 333 -4.84 -9.32 11.01
N ALA A 334 -6.06 -9.83 10.90
CA ALA A 334 -6.46 -10.66 9.78
C ALA A 334 -7.32 -9.79 8.86
N ALA A 335 -6.90 -9.64 7.62
CA ALA A 335 -7.64 -8.89 6.61
C ALA A 335 -7.99 -9.86 5.49
N ASP A 336 -9.22 -9.81 4.99
CA ASP A 336 -9.53 -10.51 3.74
C ASP A 336 -9.18 -9.57 2.57
N PRO A 337 -8.12 -9.84 1.78
CA PRO A 337 -7.96 -9.18 0.52
C PRO A 337 -9.01 -9.76 -0.41
N ALA A 338 -10.23 -9.22 -0.35
CA ALA A 338 -11.40 -9.71 -1.07
C ALA A 338 -11.05 -10.49 -2.32
N ARG A 339 -10.97 -11.81 -2.17
CA ARG A 339 -10.93 -12.72 -3.30
C ARG A 339 -12.37 -13.00 -3.64
N LEU A 340 -12.99 -12.06 -4.33
CA LEU A 340 -13.86 -12.52 -5.40
C LEU A 340 -12.97 -12.99 -6.55
N CYS A 341 -13.29 -14.19 -7.01
CA CYS A 341 -12.53 -14.94 -7.99
C CYS A 341 -12.10 -14.06 -9.18
N ASP A 342 -10.81 -14.09 -9.53
CA ASP A 342 -10.30 -13.59 -10.82
C ASP A 342 -11.12 -14.15 -11.99
N ALA A 343 -12.09 -13.38 -12.47
CA ALA A 343 -12.73 -13.59 -13.76
C ALA A 343 -11.96 -12.81 -14.84
N ALA A 344 -10.80 -13.34 -15.27
CA ALA A 344 -10.35 -13.42 -16.67
C ALA A 344 -8.83 -13.68 -16.77
N GLY A 345 -8.45 -14.96 -16.74
CA GLY A 345 -7.11 -15.41 -17.11
C GLY A 345 -6.98 -16.91 -16.93
N GLY A 346 -7.37 -17.68 -17.94
CA GLY A 346 -7.47 -19.15 -17.88
C GLY A 346 -6.21 -19.84 -17.36
N ALA A 347 -6.24 -20.17 -16.06
CA ALA A 347 -5.54 -21.31 -15.51
C ALA A 347 -6.61 -22.39 -15.32
N ALA A 348 -6.39 -23.55 -15.92
CA ALA A 348 -7.25 -24.71 -15.79
C ALA A 348 -7.61 -24.92 -14.32
N MET A 349 -8.91 -24.92 -13.99
CA MET A 349 -9.37 -25.59 -12.80
C MET A 349 -8.67 -26.94 -12.78
N SER A 350 -7.93 -27.23 -11.70
CA SER A 350 -7.52 -28.60 -11.43
C SER A 350 -8.81 -29.40 -11.49
N ARG A 351 -9.00 -30.13 -12.59
CA ARG A 351 -10.13 -31.04 -12.74
C ARG A 351 -9.91 -32.05 -11.64
N ARG A 352 -10.57 -31.86 -10.50
CA ARG A 352 -10.69 -32.88 -9.46
C ARG A 352 -11.17 -34.12 -10.19
N ARG A 353 -10.27 -35.09 -10.37
CA ARG A 353 -10.62 -36.37 -10.97
C ARG A 353 -11.54 -37.05 -9.98
N LEU A 354 -12.76 -37.37 -10.44
CA LEU A 354 -13.70 -38.16 -9.65
C LEU A 354 -12.98 -39.43 -9.19
N ARG A 355 -13.05 -39.71 -7.90
CA ARG A 355 -12.55 -40.97 -7.34
C ARG A 355 -13.35 -42.12 -7.98
N PRO A 356 -12.80 -43.34 -8.07
CA PRO A 356 -13.48 -44.49 -8.68
C PRO A 356 -14.89 -44.73 -8.10
N GLU A 357 -15.04 -44.45 -6.81
CA GLU A 357 -16.26 -44.54 -6.01
C GLU A 357 -17.31 -43.51 -6.44
N GLU A 358 -16.88 -42.26 -6.66
CA GLU A 358 -17.74 -41.16 -7.12
C GLU A 358 -18.18 -41.39 -8.57
N LEU A 359 -17.29 -41.94 -9.41
CA LEU A 359 -17.62 -42.29 -10.79
C LEU A 359 -18.64 -43.43 -10.85
N ALA A 360 -18.56 -44.40 -9.95
CA ALA A 360 -19.55 -45.48 -9.83
C ALA A 360 -20.92 -44.93 -9.42
N LEU A 361 -20.96 -44.01 -8.45
CA LEU A 361 -22.19 -43.34 -8.03
C LEU A 361 -22.82 -42.53 -9.16
N TRP A 362 -22.01 -41.77 -9.91
CA TRP A 362 -22.47 -40.99 -11.07
C TRP A 362 -23.02 -41.85 -12.20
N ARG A 363 -22.45 -43.05 -12.42
CA ARG A 363 -22.97 -44.00 -13.40
C ARG A 363 -24.33 -44.56 -13.00
N GLU A 364 -24.55 -44.82 -11.71
CA GLU A 364 -25.85 -45.30 -11.23
C GLU A 364 -26.92 -44.21 -11.33
N VAL A 365 -26.59 -42.97 -10.95
CA VAL A 365 -27.48 -41.82 -11.14
C VAL A 365 -27.82 -41.62 -12.62
N ALA A 366 -26.83 -41.65 -13.51
CA ALA A 366 -27.05 -41.50 -14.95
C ALA A 366 -27.92 -42.62 -15.55
N ARG A 367 -27.88 -43.84 -14.98
CA ARG A 367 -28.71 -44.98 -15.42
C ARG A 367 -30.18 -44.82 -15.05
N THR A 368 -30.46 -44.11 -13.96
CA THR A 368 -31.83 -43.85 -13.47
C THR A 368 -32.48 -42.59 -14.08
N ALA A 369 -31.68 -41.74 -14.74
CA ALA A 369 -32.17 -40.52 -15.36
C ALA A 369 -32.83 -40.78 -16.72
N ARG A 370 -34.02 -40.20 -16.93
CA ARG A 370 -34.69 -40.23 -18.25
C ARG A 370 -34.01 -39.23 -19.20
N PRO A 371 -33.57 -39.65 -20.40
CA PRO A 371 -33.01 -38.73 -21.38
C PRO A 371 -34.06 -37.71 -21.83
N LEU A 372 -33.67 -36.44 -21.90
CA LEU A 372 -34.51 -35.36 -22.43
C LEU A 372 -34.65 -35.39 -23.96
N ASP A 373 -33.78 -36.12 -24.65
CA ASP A 373 -33.76 -36.18 -26.12
C ASP A 373 -33.36 -37.60 -26.61
N PRO A 374 -34.33 -38.48 -26.90
CA PRO A 374 -34.09 -39.91 -27.14
C PRO A 374 -33.50 -40.23 -28.52
N GLU A 375 -33.55 -39.30 -29.48
CA GLU A 375 -33.11 -39.55 -30.87
C GLU A 375 -31.66 -39.14 -31.15
N ARG A 376 -30.95 -38.55 -30.18
CA ARG A 376 -29.56 -38.15 -30.41
C ARG A 376 -28.66 -39.39 -30.48
N PRO A 377 -27.97 -39.67 -31.61
CA PRO A 377 -27.17 -40.87 -31.75
C PRO A 377 -25.99 -40.86 -30.76
N LYS A 378 -25.85 -41.94 -29.99
CA LYS A 378 -24.72 -42.16 -29.08
C LYS A 378 -23.44 -42.34 -29.91
N THR A 379 -22.63 -41.29 -30.02
CA THR A 379 -21.27 -41.43 -30.56
C THR A 379 -20.44 -42.23 -29.56
N PRO A 380 -19.85 -43.38 -29.94
CA PRO A 380 -18.88 -44.05 -29.08
C PRO A 380 -17.67 -43.13 -28.91
N PRO A 381 -17.06 -43.04 -27.71
CA PRO A 381 -15.81 -42.33 -27.55
C PRO A 381 -14.73 -43.05 -28.36
N ASP A 382 -14.26 -42.42 -29.44
CA ASP A 382 -13.08 -42.84 -30.18
C ASP A 382 -11.85 -42.65 -29.29
N HIS A 383 -11.47 -43.73 -28.60
CA HIS A 383 -10.18 -43.84 -27.93
C HIS A 383 -9.19 -44.60 -28.82
N ARG A 384 -8.93 -44.10 -30.04
CA ARG A 384 -7.66 -44.34 -30.70
C ARG A 384 -6.65 -43.29 -30.24
N VAL A 385 -5.87 -43.67 -29.24
CA VAL A 385 -4.60 -43.02 -28.92
C VAL A 385 -3.72 -43.13 -30.18
N PRO A 386 -3.23 -42.03 -30.78
CA PRO A 386 -2.16 -42.15 -31.75
C PRO A 386 -0.96 -42.75 -31.05
N GLU A 387 -0.51 -43.93 -31.49
CA GLU A 387 0.84 -44.44 -31.18
C GLU A 387 1.85 -43.44 -31.72
N THR A 388 2.16 -42.42 -30.93
CA THR A 388 3.39 -41.66 -31.10
C THR A 388 4.50 -42.58 -30.64
N THR A 389 5.24 -43.12 -31.60
CA THR A 389 6.55 -43.73 -31.36
C THR A 389 7.33 -42.81 -30.43
N PRO A 390 7.82 -43.30 -29.28
CA PRO A 390 8.57 -42.44 -28.37
C PRO A 390 9.84 -42.01 -29.10
N LYS A 391 9.93 -40.70 -29.41
CA LYS A 391 11.23 -40.07 -29.65
C LYS A 391 12.15 -40.48 -28.50
N PRO A 392 13.41 -40.84 -28.75
CA PRO A 392 14.31 -41.28 -27.70
C PRO A 392 14.29 -40.22 -26.60
N SER A 393 13.75 -40.58 -25.44
CA SER A 393 13.78 -39.69 -24.29
C SER A 393 15.24 -39.45 -24.01
N ARG A 394 15.70 -38.19 -24.05
CA ARG A 394 16.87 -37.83 -23.25
C ARG A 394 16.52 -38.31 -21.85
N ARG A 395 17.24 -39.31 -21.35
CA ARG A 395 17.08 -39.78 -19.98
C ARG A 395 16.95 -38.53 -19.11
N PRO A 396 15.89 -38.39 -18.30
CA PRO A 396 15.93 -37.40 -17.24
C PRO A 396 17.21 -37.69 -16.48
N ARG A 397 18.08 -36.68 -16.37
CA ARG A 397 19.19 -36.77 -15.42
C ARG A 397 18.52 -37.07 -14.07
N PRO A 398 18.93 -38.11 -13.33
CA PRO A 398 18.36 -38.39 -12.02
C PRO A 398 18.31 -37.09 -11.22
N LEU A 399 17.15 -36.77 -10.66
CA LEU A 399 17.04 -35.74 -9.64
C LEU A 399 17.78 -36.29 -8.42
N ASP A 400 19.10 -36.10 -8.40
CA ASP A 400 19.90 -36.25 -7.19
C ASP A 400 19.40 -35.18 -6.22
N GLY A 401 18.52 -35.58 -5.30
CA GLY A 401 17.89 -34.77 -4.27
C GLY A 401 18.83 -34.26 -3.17
N THR A 402 20.11 -34.07 -3.49
CA THR A 402 21.06 -33.31 -2.68
C THR A 402 21.97 -32.59 -3.66
N ALA A 403 21.91 -31.27 -3.73
CA ALA A 403 22.95 -30.50 -4.40
C ALA A 403 24.28 -30.84 -3.70
N ARG A 404 25.07 -31.74 -4.31
CA ARG A 404 26.41 -32.05 -3.81
C ARG A 404 27.21 -30.76 -3.96
N ILE A 405 27.67 -30.22 -2.83
CA ILE A 405 28.69 -29.18 -2.84
C ILE A 405 29.90 -29.81 -3.53
N ASP A 406 30.29 -29.26 -4.68
CA ASP A 406 31.49 -29.72 -5.35
C ASP A 406 32.68 -29.57 -4.38
N PRO A 407 33.54 -30.60 -4.26
CA PRO A 407 34.69 -30.52 -3.37
C PRO A 407 35.55 -29.31 -3.74
N PHE A 408 35.69 -28.38 -2.80
CA PHE A 408 36.51 -27.20 -2.96
C PHE A 408 37.78 -27.32 -2.11
N ARG A 409 38.84 -26.64 -2.53
CA ARG A 409 40.07 -26.52 -1.73
C ARG A 409 40.08 -25.19 -0.99
N VAL A 410 40.56 -25.19 0.25
CA VAL A 410 40.84 -23.95 0.98
C VAL A 410 41.88 -23.15 0.19
N GLY A 411 41.50 -21.96 -0.29
CA GLY A 411 42.29 -21.11 -1.20
C GLY A 411 41.87 -21.15 -2.68
N GLN A 412 40.88 -21.97 -3.05
CA GLN A 412 40.30 -21.98 -4.39
C GLN A 412 39.49 -20.69 -4.65
N LYS A 413 39.75 -20.01 -5.77
CA LYS A 413 38.92 -18.89 -6.23
C LYS A 413 37.53 -19.40 -6.61
N ALA A 414 36.50 -18.76 -6.06
CA ALA A 414 35.11 -19.06 -6.40
C ALA A 414 34.87 -18.88 -7.91
N GLN A 415 34.22 -19.86 -8.54
CA GLN A 415 33.76 -19.72 -9.92
C GLN A 415 32.40 -19.00 -9.91
N ASP A 416 32.43 -17.67 -10.00
CA ASP A 416 31.22 -16.84 -10.13
C ASP A 416 30.56 -17.03 -11.50
N ARG A 417 29.80 -18.12 -11.70
CA ARG A 417 28.90 -18.25 -12.86
C ARG A 417 27.61 -19.00 -12.53
N ALA A 418 26.75 -18.36 -11.75
CA ALA A 418 25.32 -18.18 -12.04
C ALA A 418 24.70 -17.47 -10.84
N ALA A 419 24.15 -16.27 -11.05
CA ALA A 419 23.21 -15.73 -10.08
C ALA A 419 22.02 -16.69 -10.05
N HIS A 420 21.79 -17.36 -8.92
CA HIS A 420 20.52 -18.02 -8.65
C HIS A 420 19.48 -16.93 -8.42
N ASP A 421 19.08 -16.25 -9.50
CA ASP A 421 17.94 -15.35 -9.47
C ASP A 421 16.69 -16.20 -9.66
N ILE A 422 15.96 -16.42 -8.57
CA ILE A 422 14.73 -17.22 -8.53
C ILE A 422 13.60 -16.45 -9.24
N ALA A 423 13.76 -15.14 -9.44
CA ALA A 423 12.79 -14.30 -10.14
C ALA A 423 13.18 -14.10 -11.62
N PRO A 424 12.21 -14.16 -12.56
CA PRO A 424 12.47 -13.83 -13.95
C PRO A 424 12.91 -12.37 -14.06
N SER A 425 13.90 -12.12 -14.91
CA SER A 425 14.38 -10.79 -15.24
C SER A 425 13.25 -9.93 -15.81
N LEU A 426 13.39 -8.60 -15.73
CA LEU A 426 12.37 -7.70 -16.27
C LEU A 426 12.08 -7.96 -17.76
N SER A 427 13.11 -8.25 -18.54
CA SER A 427 12.98 -8.60 -19.96
C SER A 427 12.15 -9.88 -20.14
N GLU A 428 12.31 -10.88 -19.27
CA GLU A 428 11.51 -12.10 -19.30
C GLU A 428 10.06 -11.86 -18.87
N LYS A 429 9.84 -11.01 -17.85
CA LYS A 429 8.48 -10.58 -17.44
C LYS A 429 7.74 -9.88 -18.57
N VAL A 430 8.35 -8.83 -19.14
CA VAL A 430 7.77 -8.06 -20.26
C VAL A 430 7.61 -8.92 -21.52
N ALA A 431 8.43 -9.95 -21.73
CA ALA A 431 8.24 -10.89 -22.84
C ALA A 431 7.08 -11.87 -22.61
N GLY A 432 6.78 -12.19 -21.34
CA GLY A 432 5.70 -13.10 -20.93
C GLY A 432 4.30 -12.50 -20.99
N ASP A 433 4.18 -11.15 -20.99
CA ASP A 433 2.86 -10.50 -21.01
C ASP A 433 2.02 -10.90 -22.24
N PRO A 434 0.73 -11.25 -22.06
CA PRO A 434 -0.17 -11.59 -23.15
C PRO A 434 -0.16 -10.54 -24.26
N LEU A 435 -0.18 -10.99 -25.52
CA LEU A 435 -0.11 -10.09 -26.66
C LEU A 435 -1.44 -9.35 -26.84
N ARG A 436 -1.44 -8.03 -26.60
CA ARG A 436 -2.60 -7.15 -26.77
C ARG A 436 -2.72 -6.51 -28.15
N MET A 437 -1.69 -6.64 -29.00
CA MET A 437 -1.64 -6.06 -30.35
C MET A 437 -1.68 -7.13 -31.46
N ASP A 438 -1.92 -6.72 -32.70
CA ASP A 438 -1.91 -7.62 -33.85
C ASP A 438 -0.58 -8.40 -34.00
N ARG A 439 -0.69 -9.71 -34.25
CA ARG A 439 0.44 -10.64 -34.31
C ARG A 439 1.40 -10.34 -35.47
N LYS A 440 0.90 -9.83 -36.60
CA LYS A 440 1.73 -9.47 -37.77
C LYS A 440 2.54 -8.21 -37.46
N THR A 441 1.91 -7.23 -36.81
CA THR A 441 2.51 -5.96 -36.38
C THR A 441 3.57 -6.20 -35.31
N HIS A 442 3.26 -7.01 -34.29
CA HIS A 442 4.23 -7.43 -33.27
C HIS A 442 5.45 -8.12 -33.87
N ARG A 443 5.25 -9.02 -34.84
CA ARG A 443 6.35 -9.73 -35.52
C ARG A 443 7.23 -8.78 -36.33
N ARG A 444 6.66 -7.74 -36.94
CA ARG A 444 7.43 -6.69 -37.64
C ARG A 444 8.21 -5.82 -36.65
N MET A 445 7.59 -5.43 -35.54
CA MET A 445 8.24 -4.68 -34.45
C MET A 445 9.43 -5.43 -33.87
N LYS A 446 9.24 -6.72 -33.52
CA LYS A 446 10.29 -7.59 -32.96
C LYS A 446 11.45 -7.82 -33.92
N ARG A 447 11.19 -7.82 -35.23
CA ARG A 447 12.23 -7.91 -36.29
C ARG A 447 12.88 -6.57 -36.63
N GLY A 448 12.48 -5.49 -35.97
CA GLY A 448 12.99 -4.17 -36.31
C GLY A 448 12.55 -3.64 -37.69
N ARG A 449 11.35 -4.00 -38.18
CA ARG A 449 10.82 -3.48 -39.45
C ARG A 449 9.80 -2.34 -39.29
N LEU A 450 9.66 -1.84 -38.06
CA LEU A 450 8.91 -0.63 -37.73
C LEU A 450 9.91 0.38 -37.17
N GLU A 451 9.79 1.63 -37.59
CA GLU A 451 10.56 2.76 -37.07
C GLU A 451 9.70 3.48 -36.02
N PRO A 452 10.23 3.81 -34.82
CA PRO A 452 9.53 4.62 -33.84
C PRO A 452 9.27 6.03 -34.38
N GLU A 453 8.08 6.54 -34.12
CA GLU A 453 7.64 7.87 -34.56
C GLU A 453 8.13 8.98 -33.62
N ALA A 454 8.45 8.62 -32.37
CA ALA A 454 9.13 9.48 -31.41
C ALA A 454 10.01 8.67 -30.46
N ARG A 455 10.96 9.36 -29.82
CA ARG A 455 11.87 8.78 -28.82
C ARG A 455 12.08 9.73 -27.64
N ILE A 456 12.24 9.15 -26.46
CA ILE A 456 12.70 9.84 -25.25
C ILE A 456 13.89 9.11 -24.66
N ASP A 457 14.91 9.87 -24.25
CA ASP A 457 16.06 9.36 -23.53
C ASP A 457 15.99 9.76 -22.07
N LEU A 458 15.79 8.76 -21.20
CA LEU A 458 15.73 8.91 -19.75
C LEU A 458 17.07 8.51 -19.10
N HIS A 459 18.05 8.04 -19.87
CA HIS A 459 19.33 7.62 -19.34
C HIS A 459 20.01 8.77 -18.58
N GLY A 460 20.40 8.49 -17.32
CA GLY A 460 21.09 9.46 -16.47
C GLY A 460 20.17 10.40 -15.67
N MET A 461 18.87 10.39 -15.94
CA MET A 461 17.89 11.14 -15.15
C MET A 461 17.67 10.50 -13.78
N ARG A 462 17.25 11.31 -12.80
CA ARG A 462 16.74 10.78 -11.53
C ARG A 462 15.35 10.17 -11.73
N ALA A 463 14.95 9.24 -10.86
CA ALA A 463 13.70 8.49 -10.99
C ALA A 463 12.43 9.37 -11.10
N ASP A 464 12.35 10.38 -10.25
CA ASP A 464 11.27 11.38 -10.22
C ASP A 464 11.26 12.26 -11.48
N GLU A 465 12.42 12.72 -11.93
CA GLU A 465 12.58 13.49 -13.17
C GLU A 465 12.18 12.66 -14.41
N ALA A 466 12.67 11.42 -14.48
CA ALA A 466 12.37 10.49 -15.56
C ALA A 466 10.88 10.15 -15.63
N GLN A 467 10.21 10.00 -14.48
CA GLN A 467 8.77 9.73 -14.43
C GLN A 467 7.97 10.91 -14.99
N ALA A 468 8.29 12.14 -14.59
CA ALA A 468 7.60 13.34 -15.08
C ALA A 468 7.85 13.56 -16.58
N ALA A 469 9.08 13.36 -17.04
CA ALA A 469 9.46 13.49 -18.45
C ALA A 469 8.77 12.43 -19.33
N LEU A 470 8.75 11.17 -18.86
CA LEU A 470 8.05 10.06 -19.53
C LEU A 470 6.54 10.33 -19.64
N GLN A 471 5.92 10.79 -18.55
CA GLN A 471 4.48 11.04 -18.52
C GLN A 471 4.10 12.13 -19.53
N SER A 472 4.79 13.27 -19.49
CA SER A 472 4.57 14.36 -20.45
C SER A 472 4.78 13.89 -21.88
N PHE A 473 5.88 13.17 -22.15
CA PHE A 473 6.19 12.66 -23.49
C PHE A 473 5.11 11.72 -24.04
N LEU A 474 4.63 10.77 -23.24
CA LEU A 474 3.62 9.80 -23.70
C LEU A 474 2.26 10.45 -23.93
N LEU A 475 1.85 11.38 -23.06
CA LEU A 475 0.61 12.12 -23.24
C LEU A 475 0.67 13.00 -24.50
N THR A 476 1.78 13.70 -24.73
CA THR A 476 1.99 14.49 -25.96
C THR A 476 2.04 13.60 -27.20
N ALA A 477 2.78 12.49 -27.16
CA ALA A 477 2.85 11.56 -28.29
C ALA A 477 1.48 10.94 -28.62
N HIS A 478 0.67 10.65 -27.59
CA HIS A 478 -0.69 10.15 -27.78
C HIS A 478 -1.60 11.23 -28.39
N ALA A 479 -1.53 12.47 -27.89
CA ALA A 479 -2.28 13.60 -28.43
C ALA A 479 -1.91 13.91 -29.89
N GLU A 480 -0.65 13.70 -30.27
CA GLU A 480 -0.14 13.82 -31.65
C GLU A 480 -0.43 12.59 -32.52
N GLY A 481 -1.12 11.58 -31.99
CA GLY A 481 -1.54 10.39 -32.73
C GLY A 481 -0.43 9.37 -33.02
N ARG A 482 0.71 9.45 -32.33
CA ARG A 482 1.83 8.52 -32.53
C ARG A 482 1.50 7.12 -32.05
N ARG A 483 1.83 6.10 -32.84
CA ARG A 483 1.44 4.71 -32.55
C ARG A 483 2.58 3.83 -32.05
N LEU A 484 3.82 4.21 -32.31
CA LEU A 484 5.02 3.53 -31.83
C LEU A 484 6.02 4.56 -31.33
N VAL A 485 6.39 4.47 -30.05
CA VAL A 485 7.40 5.34 -29.43
C VAL A 485 8.55 4.49 -28.90
N LEU A 486 9.69 5.13 -28.62
CA LEU A 486 10.86 4.47 -28.06
C LEU A 486 11.26 5.15 -26.76
N VAL A 487 11.33 4.38 -25.68
CA VAL A 487 11.75 4.86 -24.35
C VAL A 487 13.09 4.24 -24.00
N ILE A 488 14.13 5.08 -23.85
CA ILE A 488 15.49 4.63 -23.51
C ILE A 488 15.70 4.84 -22.01
N THR A 489 15.90 3.76 -21.25
CA THR A 489 16.12 3.78 -19.79
C THR A 489 17.57 3.50 -19.39
N GLY A 490 18.40 3.10 -20.37
CA GLY A 490 19.78 2.67 -20.16
C GLY A 490 19.88 1.20 -19.73
N LYS A 491 21.06 0.61 -19.91
CA LYS A 491 21.32 -0.82 -19.62
C LYS A 491 21.55 -1.13 -18.13
N GLY A 492 21.55 -0.11 -17.26
CA GLY A 492 21.82 -0.26 -15.82
C GLY A 492 23.24 -0.74 -15.52
N ARG A 493 24.27 0.10 -15.80
CA ARG A 493 25.65 -0.23 -15.41
C ARG A 493 25.75 -0.40 -13.89
N ARG A 494 26.47 -1.44 -13.44
CA ARG A 494 26.93 -1.55 -12.05
C ARG A 494 27.98 -0.45 -11.85
N GLY A 495 27.64 0.59 -11.09
CA GLY A 495 28.65 1.54 -10.60
C GLY A 495 29.56 0.86 -9.57
N GLU A 496 30.70 1.47 -9.28
CA GLU A 496 31.51 1.11 -8.10
C GLU A 496 30.66 1.41 -6.85
N ASP A 497 30.40 0.35 -6.08
CA ASP A 497 29.44 0.33 -4.97
C ASP A 497 30.20 0.68 -3.68
N ASP A 498 30.49 1.97 -3.50
CA ASP A 498 31.33 2.46 -2.38
C ASP A 498 30.52 2.71 -1.08
N GLY A 499 29.25 2.29 -1.05
CA GLY A 499 28.33 2.51 0.06
C GLY A 499 28.02 1.24 0.86
N PRO A 500 27.67 1.35 2.16
CA PRO A 500 27.30 0.21 3.00
C PRO A 500 25.97 -0.47 2.63
N ILE A 501 25.21 0.09 1.67
CA ILE A 501 23.90 -0.40 1.21
C ILE A 501 23.97 -0.65 -0.30
N PRO A 502 23.74 -1.89 -0.78
CA PRO A 502 23.77 -2.23 -2.20
C PRO A 502 22.73 -1.42 -2.99
N ARG A 503 23.17 -0.61 -3.96
CA ARG A 503 22.25 0.09 -4.85
C ARG A 503 21.86 -0.81 -6.02
N ARG A 504 20.56 -1.09 -6.21
CA ARG A 504 20.08 -1.85 -7.38
C ARG A 504 20.39 -1.09 -8.67
N PRO A 505 21.20 -1.64 -9.60
CA PRO A 505 21.52 -0.95 -10.85
C PRO A 505 20.27 -0.89 -11.76
N GLY A 506 20.10 0.22 -12.48
CA GLY A 506 19.01 0.37 -13.46
C GLY A 506 17.64 0.69 -12.86
N VAL A 507 17.57 1.58 -11.87
CA VAL A 507 16.32 2.03 -11.21
C VAL A 507 15.22 2.39 -12.22
N LEU A 508 15.55 3.18 -13.24
CA LEU A 508 14.59 3.62 -14.27
C LEU A 508 14.00 2.45 -15.07
N ARG A 509 14.85 1.49 -15.45
CA ARG A 509 14.43 0.29 -16.17
C ARG A 509 13.43 -0.52 -15.34
N HIS A 510 13.68 -0.67 -14.04
CA HIS A 510 12.80 -1.42 -13.14
C HIS A 510 11.49 -0.70 -12.82
N GLN A 511 11.48 0.63 -12.80
CA GLN A 511 10.28 1.42 -12.52
C GLN A 511 9.40 1.64 -13.76
N LEU A 512 9.96 1.59 -14.98
CA LEU A 512 9.23 1.85 -16.22
C LEU A 512 7.91 1.07 -16.37
N PRO A 513 7.85 -0.27 -16.21
CA PRO A 513 6.57 -0.99 -16.34
C PRO A 513 5.53 -0.55 -15.30
N HIS A 514 5.98 -0.24 -14.08
CA HIS A 514 5.11 0.24 -13.02
C HIS A 514 4.51 1.61 -13.41
N TRP A 515 5.33 2.55 -13.88
CA TRP A 515 4.85 3.85 -14.36
C TRP A 515 3.83 3.74 -15.49
N LEU A 516 4.06 2.85 -16.46
CA LEU A 516 3.14 2.63 -17.58
C LEU A 516 1.82 1.95 -17.16
N SER A 517 1.81 1.25 -16.02
CA SER A 517 0.60 0.60 -15.47
C SER A 517 -0.27 1.52 -14.60
N MET A 518 0.21 2.72 -14.28
CA MET A 518 -0.53 3.69 -13.45
C MET A 518 -1.28 4.73 -14.30
N PRO A 519 -2.43 5.24 -13.84
CA PRO A 519 -3.01 6.47 -14.39
C PRO A 519 -2.02 7.64 -14.28
N PRO A 520 -1.97 8.56 -15.26
CA PRO A 520 -2.83 8.68 -16.43
C PRO A 520 -2.36 7.87 -17.66
N LEU A 521 -1.29 7.07 -17.55
CA LEU A 521 -0.66 6.39 -18.70
C LEU A 521 -1.31 5.04 -19.03
N SER A 522 -1.83 4.34 -18.03
CA SER A 522 -2.43 3.01 -18.21
C SER A 522 -3.52 2.91 -19.30
N PRO A 523 -4.38 3.93 -19.54
CA PRO A 523 -5.38 3.85 -20.61
C PRO A 523 -4.81 4.04 -22.02
N ILE A 524 -3.64 4.67 -22.17
CA ILE A 524 -3.05 5.01 -23.48
C ILE A 524 -1.95 4.03 -23.93
N VAL A 525 -1.46 3.18 -23.03
CA VAL A 525 -0.40 2.20 -23.30
C VAL A 525 -1.00 0.84 -23.68
N LEU A 526 -0.89 0.46 -24.95
CA LEU A 526 -1.40 -0.82 -25.45
C LEU A 526 -0.53 -2.02 -25.04
N GLN A 527 0.79 -1.90 -25.22
CA GLN A 527 1.73 -3.01 -25.07
C GLN A 527 3.15 -2.48 -24.85
N LEU A 528 3.81 -2.92 -23.78
CA LEU A 528 5.25 -2.72 -23.56
C LEU A 528 6.03 -3.90 -24.12
N ARG A 529 7.11 -3.67 -24.88
CA ARG A 529 8.08 -4.71 -25.28
C ARG A 529 9.52 -4.18 -25.26
N GLU A 530 10.48 -5.08 -25.03
CA GLU A 530 11.90 -4.75 -25.22
C GLU A 530 12.18 -4.36 -26.68
N ALA A 531 12.95 -3.28 -26.86
CA ALA A 531 13.27 -2.77 -28.18
C ALA A 531 14.20 -3.71 -28.95
N HIS A 532 14.15 -3.65 -30.28
CA HIS A 532 15.10 -4.40 -31.12
C HIS A 532 16.53 -3.88 -30.91
N LEU A 533 17.55 -4.71 -31.17
CA LEU A 533 18.97 -4.33 -31.02
C LEU A 533 19.33 -3.03 -31.75
N LYS A 534 18.72 -2.79 -32.91
CA LYS A 534 18.91 -1.56 -33.71
C LYS A 534 18.42 -0.27 -33.03
N HIS A 535 17.55 -0.38 -32.03
CA HIS A 535 16.94 0.75 -31.30
C HIS A 535 17.34 0.78 -29.81
N GLY A 536 18.38 0.04 -29.40
CA GLY A 536 18.91 0.08 -28.03
C GLY A 536 18.85 -1.23 -27.25
N GLY A 537 18.12 -2.25 -27.74
CA GLY A 537 18.03 -3.56 -27.09
C GLY A 537 17.54 -3.49 -25.64
N GLY A 538 18.14 -4.27 -24.74
CA GLY A 538 17.72 -4.36 -23.32
C GLY A 538 17.82 -3.12 -22.45
N GLY A 539 18.26 -1.98 -23.01
CA GLY A 539 18.20 -0.67 -22.37
C GLY A 539 17.08 0.24 -22.90
N ALA A 540 16.24 -0.25 -23.81
CA ALA A 540 15.16 0.51 -24.43
C ALA A 540 13.91 -0.35 -24.61
N PHE A 541 12.75 0.31 -24.66
CA PHE A 541 11.44 -0.30 -24.76
C PHE A 541 10.58 0.40 -25.81
N TYR A 542 9.74 -0.38 -26.49
CA TYR A 542 8.62 0.11 -27.31
C TYR A 542 7.36 0.21 -26.47
#